data_AF-A0A4Z1H5F6-F1
#
_entry.id   AF-A0A4Z1H5F6-F1
#
_cell.length_a   1.000
_cell.length_b   1.000
_cell.length_c   1.000
_cell.angle_alpha   90.00
_cell.angle_beta   90.00
_cell.angle_gamma   90.00
#
_symmetry.space_group_name_H-M   'P 1'
#
loop_
_entity.id
_entity.type
_entity.pdbx_description
1 polymer ?
#
loop_
_entity_poly.entity_id
_entity_poly.type
_entity_poly.pdbx_seq_one_letter_code
_entity_poly.pdbx_strand_id
1 'polypeptide(L)'
;MKVKIRTWNAVATWRWDLDEDDVCGICQVHFDGTCPTCKYPGDDCSLLSGKCGHNFHMHCIVEWIKQDSSKGQCPMCRQKFEWTDNTTAPEPVQPS
;
A
#
# COMPACT_ATOMS: atom_id res chain seq x y z
N MET A 1 -11.07 -18.75 -41.13
CA MET A 1 -11.29 -17.29 -41.20
C MET A 1 -10.23 -16.63 -40.31
N LYS A 2 -9.46 -15.65 -40.79
CA LYS A 2 -8.38 -14.98 -40.05
C LYS A 2 -8.74 -13.51 -39.81
N VAL A 3 -8.92 -13.11 -38.56
CA VAL A 3 -9.14 -11.71 -38.16
C VAL A 3 -7.79 -11.09 -37.77
N LYS A 4 -7.53 -9.85 -38.20
CA LYS A 4 -6.33 -9.08 -37.86
C LYS A 4 -6.73 -7.81 -37.12
N ILE A 5 -6.19 -7.60 -35.92
CA ILE A 5 -6.32 -6.35 -35.18
C ILE A 5 -5.43 -5.30 -35.86
N ARG A 6 -6.00 -4.14 -36.22
CA ARG A 6 -5.26 -3.05 -36.89
C ARG A 6 -4.64 -2.07 -35.90
N THR A 7 -5.35 -1.81 -34.82
CA THR A 7 -4.99 -0.80 -33.82
C THR A 7 -5.66 -1.17 -32.51
N TRP A 8 -4.94 -1.00 -31.40
CA TRP A 8 -5.45 -1.20 -30.04
C TRP A 8 -5.07 -0.01 -29.19
N ASN A 9 -6.07 0.64 -28.60
CA ASN A 9 -5.90 1.68 -27.58
C ASN A 9 -6.33 1.07 -26.25
N ALA A 10 -5.36 0.68 -25.43
CA ALA A 10 -5.60 0.11 -24.11
C ALA A 10 -5.65 1.21 -23.04
N VAL A 11 -6.49 1.00 -22.03
CA VAL A 11 -6.55 1.81 -20.81
C VAL A 11 -6.33 0.86 -19.65
N ALA A 12 -5.54 1.28 -18.67
CA ALA A 12 -5.25 0.51 -17.48
C ALA A 12 -5.38 1.40 -16.24
N THR A 13 -5.73 0.79 -15.12
CA THR A 13 -5.69 1.37 -13.79
C THR A 13 -4.74 0.54 -12.95
N TRP A 14 -3.92 1.18 -12.13
CA TRP A 14 -3.08 0.47 -11.16
C TRP A 14 -3.89 0.20 -9.89
N ARG A 15 -3.51 -0.86 -9.17
CA ARG A 15 -4.03 -1.24 -7.86
C ARG A 15 -2.87 -1.80 -7.04
N TRP A 16 -3.01 -1.81 -5.72
CA TRP A 16 -2.08 -2.53 -4.86
C TRP A 16 -2.28 -4.04 -5.01
N ASP A 17 -1.19 -4.80 -4.96
CA ASP A 17 -1.23 -6.27 -4.95
C ASP A 17 -1.55 -6.77 -3.53
N LEU A 18 -2.77 -6.46 -3.08
CA LEU A 18 -3.36 -6.78 -1.78
C LEU A 18 -4.81 -7.23 -1.99
N ASP A 19 -5.41 -7.88 -0.99
CA ASP A 19 -6.82 -8.27 -1.07
C ASP A 19 -7.71 -7.01 -1.19
N GLU A 20 -8.70 -7.02 -2.08
CA GLU A 20 -9.54 -5.83 -2.38
C GLU A 20 -10.33 -5.34 -1.15
N ASP A 21 -10.65 -6.25 -0.24
CA ASP A 21 -11.37 -5.96 0.99
C ASP A 21 -10.46 -5.47 2.13
N ASP A 22 -9.15 -5.43 1.92
CA ASP A 22 -8.23 -5.00 2.95
C ASP A 22 -8.36 -3.49 3.24
N VAL A 23 -8.31 -3.19 4.54
CA VAL A 23 -8.36 -1.84 5.07
C VAL A 23 -7.17 -1.58 5.96
N CYS A 24 -6.78 -0.31 6.03
CA CYS A 24 -5.80 0.11 7.03
C CYS A 24 -6.35 -0.16 8.44
N GLY A 25 -5.66 -1.01 9.22
CA GLY A 25 -6.07 -1.37 10.58
C GLY A 25 -6.18 -0.19 11.57
N ILE A 26 -5.71 1.00 11.19
CA ILE A 26 -5.74 2.21 12.03
C ILE A 26 -6.90 3.14 11.62
N CYS A 27 -6.98 3.52 10.34
CA CYS A 27 -8.00 4.46 9.87
C CYS A 27 -9.23 3.81 9.24
N GLN A 28 -9.23 2.50 9.04
CA GLN A 28 -10.33 1.71 8.49
C GLN A 28 -10.77 2.16 7.07
N VAL A 29 -9.84 2.72 6.29
CA VAL A 29 -10.04 3.10 4.89
C VAL A 29 -9.30 2.11 3.99
N HIS A 30 -9.87 1.81 2.81
CA HIS A 30 -9.22 0.98 1.79
C HIS A 30 -7.89 1.58 1.31
N PHE A 31 -6.96 0.70 0.94
CA PHE A 31 -5.62 1.07 0.51
C PHE A 31 -5.54 1.77 -0.85
N ASP A 32 -6.57 1.64 -1.68
CA ASP A 32 -6.71 2.42 -2.91
C ASP A 32 -7.18 3.87 -2.66
N GLY A 33 -7.66 4.16 -1.46
CA GLY A 33 -8.01 5.49 -1.01
C GLY A 33 -6.87 6.18 -0.28
N THR A 34 -7.10 7.42 0.14
CA THR A 34 -6.19 8.12 1.04
C THR A 34 -6.65 8.03 2.49
N CYS A 35 -5.69 8.12 3.42
CA CYS A 35 -6.03 8.28 4.83
C CYS A 35 -6.84 9.58 5.06
N PRO A 36 -7.61 9.70 6.16
CA PRO A 36 -8.47 10.86 6.42
C PRO A 36 -7.75 12.22 6.45
N THR A 37 -6.45 12.22 6.71
CA THR A 37 -5.60 13.42 6.75
C THR A 37 -5.18 13.89 5.34
N CYS A 38 -5.23 13.01 4.34
CA CYS A 38 -4.77 13.28 2.98
C CYS A 38 -5.96 13.53 2.05
N LYS A 39 -5.94 14.68 1.35
CA LYS A 39 -7.02 15.12 0.45
C LYS A 39 -6.94 14.49 -0.94
N TYR A 40 -5.74 14.24 -1.45
CA TYR A 40 -5.53 13.71 -2.81
C TYR A 40 -4.60 12.50 -2.76
N PRO A 41 -4.88 11.45 -3.55
CA PRO A 41 -3.96 10.33 -3.72
C PRO A 41 -2.66 10.82 -4.39
N GLY A 42 -1.52 10.34 -3.91
CA GLY A 42 -0.18 10.74 -4.36
C GLY A 42 0.93 10.24 -3.42
N ASP A 43 2.16 10.70 -3.66
CA ASP A 43 3.37 10.27 -2.91
C ASP A 43 3.26 10.50 -1.39
N ASP A 44 2.40 11.43 -0.98
CA ASP A 44 2.19 11.77 0.42
C ASP A 44 1.47 10.67 1.22
N CYS A 45 0.74 9.74 0.60
CA CYS A 45 -0.03 8.71 1.32
C CYS A 45 0.29 7.28 0.84
N SER A 46 1.57 6.94 0.80
CA SER A 46 2.04 5.60 0.43
C SER A 46 1.65 4.52 1.45
N LEU A 47 1.72 3.26 1.02
CA LEU A 47 1.57 2.11 1.90
C LEU A 47 2.91 1.68 2.49
N LEU A 48 2.90 1.36 3.79
CA LEU A 48 4.00 0.74 4.51
C LEU A 48 3.61 -0.67 4.93
N SER A 49 4.40 -1.64 4.48
CA SER A 49 4.32 -3.03 4.89
C SER A 49 5.29 -3.28 6.04
N GLY A 50 4.76 -3.71 7.18
CA GLY A 50 5.58 -4.20 8.29
C GLY A 50 6.22 -5.55 7.95
N LYS A 51 7.41 -5.83 8.51
CA LYS A 51 8.00 -7.18 8.49
C LYS A 51 7.10 -8.27 9.10
N CYS A 52 6.12 -7.85 9.90
CA CYS A 52 5.08 -8.70 10.46
C CYS A 52 3.95 -9.05 9.46
N GLY A 53 4.01 -8.57 8.21
CA GLY A 53 3.02 -8.83 7.17
C GLY A 53 1.80 -7.91 7.19
N HIS A 54 1.71 -6.96 8.13
CA HIS A 54 0.59 -6.02 8.19
C HIS A 54 0.88 -4.73 7.41
N ASN A 55 -0.11 -4.29 6.65
CA ASN A 55 -0.05 -3.09 5.81
C ASN A 55 -0.81 -1.92 6.45
N PHE A 56 -0.28 -0.71 6.32
CA PHE A 56 -0.92 0.51 6.80
C PHE A 56 -0.59 1.68 5.87
N HIS A 57 -1.44 2.71 5.84
CA HIS A 57 -1.04 3.99 5.28
C HIS A 57 0.14 4.58 6.07
N MET A 58 1.12 5.17 5.38
CA MET A 58 2.32 5.76 5.96
C MET A 58 2.00 6.66 7.15
N HIS A 59 1.10 7.64 6.96
CA HIS A 59 0.75 8.58 8.02
C HIS A 59 0.14 7.90 9.23
N CYS A 60 -0.74 6.92 9.00
CA CYS A 60 -1.40 6.21 10.09
C CYS A 60 -0.38 5.47 10.97
N ILE A 61 0.54 4.71 10.36
CA ILE A 61 1.50 3.93 11.15
C ILE A 61 2.62 4.78 11.74
N VAL A 62 3.07 5.82 11.03
CA VAL A 62 4.10 6.75 11.54
C VAL A 62 3.57 7.55 12.72
N GLU A 63 2.31 8.02 12.68
CA GLU A 63 1.69 8.67 13.82
C GLU A 63 1.47 7.70 14.98
N TRP A 64 1.10 6.45 14.70
CA TRP A 64 0.91 5.43 15.72
C TRP A 64 2.19 5.14 16.50
N ILE A 65 3.30 4.84 15.82
CA ILE A 65 4.57 4.50 16.48
C ILE A 65 5.20 5.67 17.24
N LYS A 66 4.85 6.92 16.88
CA LYS A 66 5.27 8.13 17.60
C LYS A 66 4.58 8.28 18.95
N GLN A 67 3.42 7.64 19.17
CA GLN A 67 2.73 7.70 20.46
C GLN A 67 3.45 6.82 21.48
N ASP A 68 3.76 7.36 22.66
CA ASP A 68 4.44 6.62 23.74
C ASP A 68 3.67 5.36 24.19
N SER A 69 2.33 5.41 24.10
CA SER A 69 1.45 4.30 24.45
C SER A 69 1.61 3.08 23.53
N SER A 70 1.99 3.31 22.27
CA SER A 70 2.17 2.26 21.26
C SER A 70 3.41 1.41 21.52
N LYS A 71 4.40 1.95 22.25
CA LYS A 71 5.73 1.34 22.46
C LYS A 71 6.42 0.94 21.14
N GLY A 72 6.10 1.62 20.03
CA GLY A 72 6.60 1.28 18.70
C GLY A 72 6.15 -0.11 18.22
N GLN A 73 4.98 -0.59 18.66
CA GLN A 73 4.45 -1.90 18.30
C GLN A 73 3.39 -1.81 17.20
N CYS A 74 3.30 -2.86 16.38
CA CYS A 74 2.24 -3.03 15.39
C CYS A 74 0.86 -3.09 16.09
N PRO A 75 -0.15 -2.32 15.61
CA PRO A 75 -1.50 -2.34 16.17
C PRO A 75 -2.16 -3.73 16.16
N MET A 76 -1.83 -4.56 15.16
CA MET A 76 -2.50 -5.84 14.91
C MET A 76 -1.88 -6.99 15.69
N CYS A 77 -0.55 -7.13 15.66
CA CYS A 77 0.16 -8.26 16.26
C CYS A 77 1.00 -7.91 17.51
N ARG A 78 1.10 -6.62 17.88
CA ARG A 78 1.89 -6.12 19.01
C ARG A 78 3.39 -6.44 18.96
N GLN A 79 3.90 -6.94 17.84
CA GLN A 79 5.33 -7.07 17.59
C GLN A 79 5.94 -5.69 17.37
N LYS A 80 7.24 -5.52 17.68
CA LYS A 80 7.97 -4.28 17.37
C LYS A 80 7.82 -3.98 15.87
N PHE A 81 7.36 -2.78 15.55
CA PHE A 81 7.10 -2.40 14.17
C PHE A 81 8.42 -2.03 13.47
N GLU A 82 8.74 -2.78 12.43
CA GLU A 82 9.82 -2.50 11.49
C GLU A 82 9.23 -2.71 10.10
N TRP A 83 9.46 -1.79 9.17
CA TRP A 83 8.91 -1.85 7.81
C TRP A 83 9.97 -2.29 6.81
N THR A 84 9.52 -2.73 5.63
CA THR A 84 10.37 -3.01 4.49
C THR A 84 10.42 -1.79 3.58
N ASP A 85 11.59 -1.18 3.40
CA ASP A 85 11.77 -0.10 2.43
C ASP A 85 11.72 -0.68 1.01
N ASN A 86 10.63 -0.43 0.28
CA ASN A 86 10.47 -0.87 -1.11
C ASN A 86 11.35 -0.08 -2.11
N THR A 87 12.40 0.61 -1.66
CA THR A 87 13.37 1.31 -2.53
C THR A 87 14.18 0.33 -3.41
N THR A 88 14.08 -0.98 -3.17
CA THR A 88 14.62 -2.01 -4.07
C THR A 88 13.47 -2.71 -4.80
N ALA A 89 12.75 -1.99 -5.65
CA ALA A 89 11.84 -2.65 -6.58
C ALA A 89 12.70 -3.53 -7.53
N PRO A 90 12.44 -4.85 -7.66
CA PRO A 90 12.98 -5.60 -8.79
C PRO A 90 12.44 -4.94 -10.07
N GLU A 91 13.33 -4.78 -11.06
CA GLU A 91 12.97 -4.28 -12.40
C GLU A 91 11.67 -4.96 -12.89
N PRO A 92 10.77 -4.22 -13.56
CA PRO A 92 9.57 -4.82 -14.13
C PRO A 92 10.00 -5.95 -15.06
N VAL A 93 9.60 -7.18 -14.72
CA VAL A 93 9.79 -8.37 -15.57
C VAL A 93 9.07 -8.09 -16.88
N GLN A 94 9.83 -7.74 -17.92
CA GLN A 94 9.30 -7.53 -19.25
C GLN A 94 8.76 -8.88 -19.76
N PRO A 95 7.49 -8.98 -20.20
CA PRO A 95 7.01 -10.19 -20.82
C PRO A 95 7.80 -10.45 -22.12
N SER A 96 8.27 -11.69 -22.30
CA SER A 96 9.02 -12.17 -23.47
C SER A 96 8.20 -12.20 -24.75
#